data_AF-A0A439CRF7-F1
#
_entry.id   AF-A0A439CRF7-F1
#
_cell.length_a   1.000
_cell.length_b   1.000
_cell.length_c   1.000
_cell.angle_alpha   90.00
_cell.angle_beta   90.00
_cell.angle_gamma   90.00
#
_symmetry.space_group_name_H-M   'P 1'
#
loop_
_entity.id
_entity.type
_entity.pdbx_description
1 polymer ?
#
loop_
_entity_poly.entity_id
_entity_poly.type
_entity_poly.pdbx_seq_one_letter_code
_entity_poly.pdbx_strand_id
1 'polypeptide(L)'
;MAYQVTLSLRYPKFHEFLIAFGIVSIILWSFVLAGCTSSSGLRNVYLFALSYEKDSSVTESDPLLTNKNITQVLGSQISDSAEIIREVRVGYLAMCIAFRSGVWSCGTNVQQLAALVSSGDEDPLNLLRLAQRARTRILFYPLMSVPSHFTPKAGH
;
A
#
# COMPACT_ATOMS: atom_id res chain seq x y z
N MET A 1 49.82 -17.05 8.53
CA MET A 1 48.96 -15.89 8.87
C MET A 1 49.56 -14.54 8.47
N ALA A 2 50.90 -14.38 8.38
CA ALA A 2 51.52 -13.10 7.99
C ALA A 2 51.29 -12.66 6.51
N TYR A 3 51.06 -13.61 5.60
CA TYR A 3 50.84 -13.32 4.17
C TYR A 3 49.45 -12.75 3.86
N GLN A 4 48.44 -13.08 4.66
CA GLN A 4 47.07 -12.56 4.50
C GLN A 4 47.00 -11.07 4.90
N VAL A 5 47.76 -10.68 5.93
CA VAL A 5 47.80 -9.29 6.42
C VAL A 5 48.61 -8.38 5.50
N THR A 6 49.66 -8.89 4.86
CA THR A 6 50.51 -8.11 3.93
C THR A 6 49.88 -7.90 2.55
N LEU A 7 48.98 -8.77 2.09
CA LEU A 7 48.23 -8.54 0.84
C LEU A 7 47.23 -7.36 0.96
N SER A 8 46.67 -7.16 2.16
CA SER A 8 45.76 -6.04 2.47
C SER A 8 46.43 -4.66 2.31
N LEU A 9 47.75 -4.59 2.50
CA LEU A 9 48.55 -3.35 2.38
C LEU A 9 48.96 -2.99 0.95
N ARG A 10 48.76 -3.87 -0.06
CA ARG A 10 49.30 -3.68 -1.41
C ARG A 10 48.29 -3.13 -2.44
N TYR A 11 46.98 -3.24 -2.20
CA TYR A 11 45.95 -2.80 -3.15
C TYR A 11 44.84 -1.98 -2.47
N PRO A 12 45.11 -0.72 -2.08
CA PRO A 12 44.14 0.14 -1.38
C PRO A 12 42.85 0.32 -2.21
N LYS A 13 42.98 0.38 -3.54
CA LYS A 13 41.85 0.48 -4.50
C LYS A 13 40.94 -0.75 -4.49
N PHE A 14 41.51 -1.95 -4.33
CA PHE A 14 40.74 -3.20 -4.30
C PHE A 14 39.98 -3.34 -2.98
N HIS A 15 40.64 -2.98 -1.87
CA HIS A 15 40.01 -2.96 -0.55
C HIS A 15 38.86 -1.95 -0.47
N GLU A 16 39.04 -0.75 -1.02
CA GLU A 16 37.99 0.28 -1.09
C GLU A 16 36.78 -0.18 -1.92
N PHE A 17 37.03 -0.82 -3.07
CA PHE A 17 35.96 -1.40 -3.89
C PHE A 17 35.19 -2.51 -3.17
N LEU A 18 35.90 -3.40 -2.45
CA LEU A 18 35.26 -4.46 -1.68
C LEU A 18 34.40 -3.91 -0.54
N ILE A 19 34.86 -2.87 0.16
CA ILE A 19 34.07 -2.22 1.21
C ILE A 19 32.81 -1.58 0.61
N ALA A 20 32.95 -0.83 -0.49
CA ALA A 20 31.81 -0.19 -1.15
C ALA A 20 30.78 -1.23 -1.64
N PHE A 21 31.23 -2.31 -2.26
CA PHE A 21 30.38 -3.42 -2.70
C PHE A 21 29.67 -4.10 -1.53
N GLY A 22 30.37 -4.31 -0.40
CA GLY A 22 29.79 -4.86 0.82
C GLY A 22 28.69 -3.99 1.40
N ILE A 23 28.92 -2.67 1.49
CA ILE A 23 27.92 -1.71 2.00
C ILE A 23 26.67 -1.71 1.12
N VAL A 24 26.82 -1.60 -0.20
CA VAL A 24 25.68 -1.61 -1.14
C VAL A 24 24.91 -2.93 -1.05
N SER A 25 25.63 -4.06 -0.94
CA SER A 25 25.01 -5.38 -0.77
C SER A 25 24.20 -5.45 0.52
N ILE A 26 24.73 -5.00 1.66
CA ILE A 26 24.01 -4.99 2.95
C ILE A 26 22.75 -4.11 2.90
N ILE A 27 22.83 -2.95 2.25
CA ILE A 27 21.69 -2.04 2.08
C ILE A 27 20.61 -2.71 1.24
N LEU A 28 20.97 -3.27 0.08
CA LEU A 28 20.01 -3.95 -0.81
C LEU A 28 19.37 -5.16 -0.12
N TRP A 29 20.16 -5.95 0.63
CA TRP A 29 19.64 -7.07 1.42
C TRP A 29 18.64 -6.59 2.47
N SER A 30 18.91 -5.48 3.16
CA SER A 30 17.99 -4.93 4.16
C SER A 30 16.62 -4.57 3.57
N PHE A 31 16.60 -3.98 2.36
CA PHE A 31 15.34 -3.67 1.65
C PHE A 31 14.58 -4.93 1.22
N VAL A 32 15.29 -5.96 0.74
CA VAL A 32 14.67 -7.23 0.34
C VAL A 32 14.09 -7.95 1.57
N LEU A 33 14.82 -7.99 2.69
CA LEU A 33 14.31 -8.58 3.93
C LEU A 33 13.08 -7.82 4.47
N ALA A 34 13.06 -6.49 4.35
CA ALA A 34 11.89 -5.68 4.72
C ALA A 34 10.67 -5.95 3.82
N GLY A 35 10.89 -6.26 2.53
CA GLY A 35 9.81 -6.61 1.60
C GLY A 35 9.27 -8.05 1.76
N CYS A 36 10.11 -8.97 2.25
CA CYS A 36 9.73 -10.35 2.52
C CYS A 36 9.16 -10.57 3.93
N THR A 37 9.16 -9.55 4.80
CA THR A 37 8.53 -9.68 6.12
C THR A 37 7.03 -9.96 5.93
N SER A 38 6.61 -11.12 6.40
CA SER A 38 5.31 -11.73 6.13
C SER A 38 4.11 -10.77 6.29
N SER A 39 3.04 -11.06 5.55
CA SER A 39 1.70 -10.43 5.53
C SER A 39 1.30 -9.61 6.79
N SER A 40 1.58 -10.12 7.99
CA SER A 40 1.30 -9.47 9.28
C SER A 40 2.10 -8.17 9.55
N GLY A 41 3.37 -8.09 9.12
CA GLY A 41 4.20 -6.88 9.27
C GLY A 41 3.80 -5.78 8.29
N LEU A 42 3.54 -6.17 7.03
CA LEU A 42 3.08 -5.25 5.97
C LEU A 42 1.72 -4.62 6.27
N ARG A 43 0.84 -5.32 6.99
CA ARG A 43 -0.46 -4.79 7.43
C ARG A 43 -0.33 -3.54 8.32
N ASN A 44 0.72 -3.45 9.13
CA ASN A 44 0.86 -2.38 10.13
C ASN A 44 1.71 -1.20 9.63
N VAL A 45 2.35 -1.35 8.47
CA VAL A 45 3.17 -0.31 7.83
C VAL A 45 2.48 0.12 6.53
N TYR A 46 1.63 1.14 6.63
CA TYR A 46 0.85 1.68 5.51
C TYR A 46 0.99 3.19 5.43
N LEU A 47 0.87 3.75 4.23
CA LEU A 47 0.94 5.19 4.01
C LEU A 47 -0.43 5.85 4.20
N PHE A 48 -1.47 5.19 3.70
CA PHE A 48 -2.85 5.61 3.93
C PHE A 48 -3.77 4.40 4.00
N ALA A 49 -4.90 4.59 4.68
CA ALA A 49 -5.96 3.60 4.79
C ALA A 49 -7.28 4.24 4.35
N LEU A 50 -8.08 3.46 3.63
CA LEU A 50 -9.45 3.82 3.27
C LEU A 50 -10.35 2.80 3.97
N SER A 51 -11.22 3.27 4.85
CA SER A 51 -12.18 2.44 5.54
C SER A 51 -13.57 3.05 5.43
N TYR A 52 -14.58 2.20 5.47
CA TYR A 52 -15.95 2.63 5.64
C TYR A 52 -16.61 1.74 6.68
N GLU A 53 -17.52 2.33 7.43
CA GLU A 53 -18.33 1.64 8.41
C GLU A 53 -19.79 1.99 8.12
N LYS A 54 -20.68 1.03 8.32
CA LYS A 54 -22.12 1.29 8.36
C LYS A 54 -22.43 1.91 9.73
N ASP A 55 -21.94 3.10 9.96
CA ASP A 55 -22.13 3.78 11.23
C ASP A 55 -23.48 4.50 11.19
N SER A 56 -24.46 3.96 11.92
CA SER A 56 -25.75 4.59 12.13
C SER A 56 -25.67 5.79 13.08
N SER A 57 -24.50 6.03 13.68
CA SER A 57 -24.27 7.06 14.68
C SER A 57 -23.36 8.20 14.21
N VAL A 58 -23.06 8.30 12.90
CA VAL A 58 -22.37 9.49 12.34
C VAL A 58 -23.15 10.70 12.80
N THR A 59 -22.61 11.34 13.82
CA THR A 59 -23.27 12.41 14.53
C THR A 59 -23.36 13.53 13.51
N GLU A 60 -24.56 14.06 13.28
CA GLU A 60 -24.87 15.17 12.38
C GLU A 60 -24.00 16.44 12.56
N SER A 61 -23.02 16.40 13.46
CA SER A 61 -22.14 17.46 13.91
C SER A 61 -20.77 17.48 13.22
N ASP A 62 -20.43 16.59 12.29
CA ASP A 62 -19.17 16.74 11.54
C ASP A 62 -19.30 17.93 10.56
N PRO A 63 -18.62 19.06 10.79
CA PRO A 63 -18.75 20.25 9.96
C PRO A 63 -18.24 20.04 8.53
N LEU A 64 -17.48 18.97 8.27
CA LEU A 64 -16.99 18.61 6.95
C LEU A 64 -17.98 17.74 6.16
N LEU A 65 -19.04 17.24 6.79
CA LEU A 65 -20.08 16.43 6.13
C LEU A 65 -21.05 17.34 5.36
N THR A 66 -20.65 17.76 4.16
CA THR A 66 -21.43 18.69 3.33
C THR A 66 -22.74 18.11 2.79
N ASN A 67 -22.81 16.77 2.62
CA ASN A 67 -24.00 16.10 2.15
C ASN A 67 -24.42 14.98 3.13
N LYS A 68 -25.45 15.26 3.93
CA LYS A 68 -26.01 14.32 4.91
C LYS A 68 -26.71 13.11 4.28
N ASN A 69 -27.16 13.21 3.03
CA ASN A 69 -27.81 12.10 2.33
C ASN A 69 -26.82 10.99 1.95
N ILE A 70 -25.53 11.33 1.82
CA ILE A 70 -24.50 10.37 1.39
C ILE A 70 -24.36 9.19 2.34
N THR A 71 -24.52 9.39 3.65
CA THR A 71 -24.41 8.35 4.68
C THR A 71 -25.58 7.37 4.58
N GLN A 72 -26.79 7.87 4.29
CA GLN A 72 -27.97 7.04 4.09
C GLN A 72 -27.88 6.22 2.80
N VAL A 73 -27.42 6.83 1.71
CA VAL A 73 -27.21 6.14 0.42
C VAL A 73 -26.13 5.07 0.56
N LEU A 74 -24.95 5.40 1.10
CA LEU A 74 -23.89 4.41 1.34
C LEU A 74 -24.36 3.30 2.27
N GLY A 75 -25.03 3.66 3.37
CA GLY A 75 -25.57 2.69 4.33
C GLY A 75 -26.53 1.68 3.71
N SER A 76 -27.24 2.04 2.64
CA SER A 76 -28.13 1.13 1.90
C SER A 76 -27.40 0.16 0.96
N GLN A 77 -26.21 0.53 0.48
CA GLN A 77 -25.39 -0.29 -0.43
C GLN A 77 -24.46 -1.25 0.33
N ILE A 78 -24.26 -1.00 1.62
CA ILE A 78 -23.41 -1.82 2.48
C ILE A 78 -24.25 -2.94 3.10
N SER A 79 -24.08 -4.14 2.57
CA SER A 79 -24.59 -5.37 3.14
C SER A 79 -23.90 -5.70 4.48
N ASP A 80 -24.54 -6.50 5.32
CA ASP A 80 -23.99 -6.93 6.62
C ASP A 80 -23.14 -8.22 6.53
N SER A 81 -22.78 -8.66 5.32
CA SER A 81 -21.99 -9.88 5.10
C SER A 81 -20.57 -9.76 5.68
N ALA A 82 -20.06 -10.87 6.19
CA ALA A 82 -18.73 -10.98 6.77
C ALA A 82 -17.60 -10.92 5.71
N GLU A 83 -17.91 -11.23 4.45
CA GLU A 83 -16.97 -11.24 3.31
C GLU A 83 -16.81 -9.86 2.65
N ILE A 84 -17.46 -8.84 3.19
CA ILE A 84 -17.34 -7.48 2.68
C ILE A 84 -16.04 -6.84 3.17
N ILE A 85 -15.30 -6.22 2.25
CA ILE A 85 -14.13 -5.40 2.55
C ILE A 85 -14.59 -4.22 3.40
N ARG A 86 -14.01 -4.02 4.57
CA ARG A 86 -14.27 -2.86 5.44
C ARG A 86 -13.18 -1.79 5.31
N GLU A 87 -11.95 -2.23 5.10
CA GLU A 87 -10.76 -1.36 5.08
C GLU A 87 -9.75 -1.85 4.05
N VAL A 88 -9.12 -0.90 3.35
CA VAL A 88 -8.01 -1.13 2.44
C VAL A 88 -6.83 -0.30 2.90
N ARG A 89 -5.71 -0.96 3.21
CA ARG A 89 -4.45 -0.31 3.58
C ARG A 89 -3.48 -0.37 2.42
N VAL A 90 -2.90 0.78 2.09
CA VAL A 90 -1.93 0.89 1.02
C VAL A 90 -0.55 1.18 1.59
N GLY A 91 0.36 0.22 1.44
CA GLY A 91 1.78 0.39 1.69
C GLY A 91 2.55 0.73 0.42
N TYR A 92 3.84 0.99 0.59
CA TYR A 92 4.75 1.26 -0.53
C TYR A 92 4.94 0.01 -1.42
N LEU A 93 5.10 -1.15 -0.77
CA LEU A 93 5.40 -2.42 -1.44
C LEU A 93 4.17 -3.30 -1.68
N ALA A 94 3.20 -3.28 -0.78
CA ALA A 94 2.02 -4.14 -0.82
C ALA A 94 0.75 -3.38 -0.44
N MET A 95 -0.39 -3.99 -0.77
CA MET A 95 -1.71 -3.54 -0.34
C MET A 95 -2.41 -4.66 0.41
N CYS A 96 -3.21 -4.28 1.40
CA CYS A 96 -3.92 -5.21 2.26
C CYS A 96 -5.40 -4.83 2.32
N ILE A 97 -6.27 -5.83 2.26
CA ILE A 97 -7.71 -5.70 2.47
C ILE A 97 -8.07 -6.35 3.80
N ALA A 98 -8.96 -5.70 4.54
CA ALA A 98 -9.57 -6.22 5.74
C ALA A 98 -11.04 -6.51 5.44
N PHE A 99 -11.44 -7.74 5.70
CA PHE A 99 -12.84 -8.12 5.67
C PHE A 99 -13.52 -7.75 6.97
N ARG A 100 -14.84 -7.59 6.95
CA ARG A 100 -15.64 -7.37 8.17
C ARG A 100 -15.48 -8.52 9.17
N SER A 101 -15.23 -9.75 8.68
CA SER A 101 -14.86 -10.92 9.51
C SER A 101 -13.57 -10.74 10.33
N GLY A 102 -12.78 -9.70 10.06
CA GLY A 102 -11.48 -9.46 10.69
C GLY A 102 -10.31 -10.18 10.01
N VAL A 103 -10.58 -10.95 8.95
CA VAL A 103 -9.57 -11.60 8.11
C VAL A 103 -8.86 -10.55 7.25
N TRP A 104 -7.54 -10.71 7.10
CA TRP A 104 -6.72 -9.84 6.26
C TRP A 104 -6.11 -10.62 5.11
N SER A 105 -6.15 -10.02 3.92
CA SER A 105 -5.45 -10.53 2.74
C SER A 105 -4.54 -9.45 2.20
N CYS A 106 -3.25 -9.75 2.09
CA CYS A 106 -2.25 -8.81 1.60
C CYS A 106 -1.59 -9.36 0.34
N GLY A 107 -1.30 -8.49 -0.62
CA GLY A 107 -0.62 -8.84 -1.85
C GLY A 107 0.10 -7.66 -2.48
N THR A 108 1.14 -7.97 -3.24
CA THR A 108 1.86 -6.99 -4.08
C THR A 108 1.13 -6.76 -5.41
N ASN A 109 0.47 -7.80 -5.92
CA ASN A 109 -0.32 -7.74 -7.15
C ASN A 109 -1.79 -7.46 -6.84
N VAL A 110 -2.25 -6.30 -7.30
CA VAL A 110 -3.61 -5.79 -7.06
C VAL A 110 -4.67 -6.64 -7.73
N GLN A 111 -4.38 -7.16 -8.93
CA GLN A 111 -5.30 -8.00 -9.70
C GLN A 111 -5.55 -9.35 -9.01
N GLN A 112 -4.53 -9.91 -8.35
CA GLN A 112 -4.70 -11.11 -7.54
C GLN A 112 -5.63 -10.84 -6.36
N LEU A 113 -5.46 -9.69 -5.70
CA LEU A 113 -6.36 -9.28 -4.61
C LEU A 113 -7.78 -8.98 -5.10
N ALA A 114 -7.93 -8.39 -6.28
CA ALA A 114 -9.23 -8.16 -6.90
C ALA A 114 -9.95 -9.47 -7.25
N ALA A 115 -9.20 -10.53 -7.56
CA ALA A 115 -9.78 -11.85 -7.82
C ALA A 115 -10.44 -12.45 -6.56
N LEU A 116 -9.97 -12.09 -5.35
CA LEU A 116 -10.59 -12.51 -4.08
C LEU A 116 -11.95 -11.83 -3.83
N VAL A 117 -12.28 -10.77 -4.56
CA VAL A 117 -13.53 -10.00 -4.41
C VAL A 117 -14.32 -9.89 -5.72
N SER A 118 -14.24 -10.95 -6.53
CA SER A 118 -14.72 -10.96 -7.91
C SER A 118 -16.24 -10.82 -8.06
N SER A 119 -17.02 -11.07 -6.99
CA SER A 119 -18.48 -10.99 -7.05
C SER A 119 -19.01 -9.55 -7.04
N GLY A 120 -18.17 -8.56 -6.71
CA GLY A 120 -18.56 -7.15 -6.62
C GLY A 120 -19.35 -6.80 -5.36
N ASP A 121 -20.14 -7.73 -4.82
CA ASP A 121 -20.87 -7.59 -3.56
C ASP A 121 -19.94 -7.44 -2.35
N GLU A 122 -18.72 -7.97 -2.46
CA GLU A 122 -17.69 -7.92 -1.42
C GLU A 122 -16.98 -6.55 -1.34
N ASP A 123 -17.03 -5.72 -2.40
CA ASP A 123 -16.49 -4.35 -2.43
C ASP A 123 -17.49 -3.35 -3.05
N PRO A 124 -18.62 -3.06 -2.36
CA PRO A 124 -19.73 -2.27 -2.90
C PRO A 124 -19.34 -0.84 -3.29
N LEU A 125 -18.32 -0.29 -2.64
CA LEU A 125 -17.82 1.07 -2.90
C LEU A 125 -16.57 1.09 -3.80
N ASN A 126 -16.11 -0.08 -4.25
CA ASN A 126 -14.91 -0.23 -5.09
C ASN A 126 -13.65 0.41 -4.45
N LEU A 127 -13.48 0.24 -3.12
CA LEU A 127 -12.35 0.80 -2.38
C LEU A 127 -11.04 0.28 -2.91
N LEU A 128 -10.98 -0.98 -3.33
CA LEU A 128 -9.74 -1.56 -3.83
C LEU A 128 -9.21 -0.79 -5.04
N ARG A 129 -10.12 -0.41 -5.96
CA ARG A 129 -9.79 0.38 -7.15
C ARG A 129 -9.50 1.83 -6.79
N LEU A 130 -10.23 2.41 -5.85
CA LEU A 130 -10.00 3.78 -5.39
C LEU A 130 -8.61 3.90 -4.73
N ALA A 131 -8.28 2.96 -3.84
CA ALA A 131 -6.99 2.84 -3.19
C ALA A 131 -5.86 2.71 -4.21
N GLN A 132 -6.01 1.86 -5.23
CA GLN A 132 -5.00 1.70 -6.28
C GLN A 132 -4.81 2.97 -7.12
N ARG A 133 -5.89 3.69 -7.44
CA ARG A 133 -5.80 5.00 -8.14
C ARG A 133 -5.15 6.07 -7.27
N ALA A 134 -5.47 6.11 -5.97
CA ALA A 134 -4.84 7.01 -5.03
C ALA A 134 -3.34 6.71 -4.89
N ARG A 135 -2.97 5.43 -4.75
CA ARG A 135 -1.57 4.97 -4.71
C ARG A 135 -0.77 5.46 -5.92
N THR A 136 -1.29 5.22 -7.11
CA THR A 136 -0.63 5.59 -8.38
C THR A 136 -0.55 7.09 -8.60
N ARG A 137 -1.47 7.89 -8.05
CA ARG A 137 -1.40 9.36 -8.14
C ARG A 137 -0.56 10.01 -7.06
N ILE A 138 -0.52 9.47 -5.85
CA ILE A 138 0.13 10.11 -4.69
C ILE A 138 1.59 9.67 -4.57
N LEU A 139 1.89 8.38 -4.76
CA LEU A 139 3.23 7.83 -4.53
C LEU A 139 4.18 7.97 -5.73
N PHE A 140 3.65 8.29 -6.91
CA PHE A 140 4.43 8.42 -8.14
C PHE A 140 4.89 9.84 -8.44
N TYR A 141 4.78 10.77 -7.47
CA TYR A 141 5.21 12.16 -7.64
C TYR A 141 6.70 12.48 -7.42
N PRO A 142 7.55 11.70 -6.71
CA PRO A 142 8.89 12.20 -6.40
C PRO A 142 9.96 11.93 -7.48
N LEU A 143 9.63 11.30 -8.62
CA LEU A 143 10.61 10.96 -9.67
C LEU A 143 10.39 11.68 -11.01
N MET A 144 9.44 12.61 -11.10
CA MET A 144 9.18 13.32 -12.35
C MET A 144 9.07 14.82 -12.10
N SER A 145 10.21 15.50 -12.19
CA SER A 145 10.24 16.90 -12.59
C SER A 145 9.72 17.01 -14.04
N VAL A 146 8.42 16.88 -14.22
CA VAL A 146 7.70 17.33 -15.42
C VAL A 146 6.35 17.84 -14.93
N PRO A 147 5.98 19.10 -15.20
CA PRO A 147 4.67 19.61 -14.84
C PRO A 147 3.65 19.05 -15.84
N SER A 148 3.18 17.82 -15.63
CA SER A 148 2.09 17.28 -16.42
C SER A 148 0.75 17.65 -15.77
N HIS A 149 0.26 18.81 -16.21
CA HIS A 149 -1.13 19.08 -16.53
C HIS A 149 -2.14 18.05 -16.03
N PHE A 150 -2.95 18.49 -15.08
CA PHE A 150 -4.23 17.90 -14.71
C PHE A 150 -5.15 17.90 -15.95
N THR A 151 -5.17 16.82 -16.74
CA THR A 151 -6.24 16.60 -17.72
C THR A 151 -7.28 15.67 -17.10
N PRO A 152 -8.47 16.17 -16.72
CA PRO A 152 -9.59 15.31 -16.39
C PRO A 152 -9.97 14.52 -17.65
N LYS A 153 -9.99 13.20 -17.55
CA LYS A 153 -10.46 12.32 -18.62
C LYS A 153 -11.99 12.43 -18.64
N ALA A 154 -12.52 13.21 -19.59
CA ALA A 154 -13.93 13.26 -19.91
C ALA A 154 -14.40 11.86 -20.38
N GLY A 155 -15.59 11.49 -19.93
CA GLY A 155 -16.23 10.22 -20.25
C GLY A 155 -16.55 10.08 -21.74
N HIS A 156 -16.65 8.82 -22.14
CA HIS A 156 -17.43 8.35 -23.28
C HIS A 156 -18.21 7.13 -22.82
#